data_AF-A0A6I4XCH6-F1
#
_entry.id   AF-A0A6I4XCH6-F1
#
_cell.length_a   1.000
_cell.length_b   1.000
_cell.length_c   1.000
_cell.angle_alpha   90.00
_cell.angle_beta   90.00
_cell.angle_gamma   90.00
#
_symmetry.space_group_name_H-M   'P 1'
#
loop_
_entity.id
_entity.type
_entity.pdbx_description
1 polymer ?
#
loop_
_entity_poly.entity_id
_entity_poly.type
_entity_poly.pdbx_seq_one_letter_code
_entity_poly.pdbx_strand_id
1 'polypeptide(L)'
;MDPQLATLATDLLRTAGNNTLGFVEARIKEARTKKTVEEVNLVYTELVNGLLKDKQDIERIAYQYQDLYESVTISDEDIDYLQNTLKSILDLLSDFIPEAEKNAESIEMIIKLLNKDTLKTMQLLGFNYKEAIGRPLTNLVASMIESKMPQKIKSKSKKK
;
A
#
# COMPACT_ATOMS: atom_id res chain seq x y z
N MET A 1 -8.24 7.47 13.77
CA MET A 1 -6.85 7.36 13.27
C MET A 1 -6.61 5.91 12.91
N ASP A 2 -5.98 5.66 11.76
CA ASP A 2 -5.60 4.30 11.35
C ASP A 2 -4.73 3.65 12.45
N PRO A 3 -5.10 2.48 13.01
CA PRO A 3 -4.30 1.80 14.02
C PRO A 3 -2.87 1.50 13.57
N GLN A 4 -2.63 1.32 12.26
CA GLN A 4 -1.28 1.10 11.74
C GLN A 4 -0.43 2.37 11.83
N LEU A 5 -1.00 3.54 11.50
CA LEU A 5 -0.31 4.83 11.58
C LEU A 5 0.08 5.20 13.02
N ALA A 6 -0.78 4.89 13.99
CA ALA A 6 -0.49 5.10 15.41
C ALA A 6 0.70 4.24 15.88
N THR A 7 0.78 3.00 15.40
CA THR A 7 1.86 2.07 15.74
C THR A 7 3.20 2.51 15.14
N LEU A 8 3.19 2.99 13.88
CA LEU A 8 4.35 3.57 13.22
C LEU A 8 4.88 4.82 13.94
N ALA A 9 3.98 5.69 14.42
CA ALA A 9 4.37 6.88 15.18
C ALA A 9 5.03 6.52 16.52
N THR A 10 4.55 5.49 17.22
CA THR A 10 5.18 5.01 18.46
C THR A 10 6.54 4.37 18.23
N ASP A 11 6.68 3.59 17.16
CA ASP A 11 7.96 3.00 16.76
C ASP A 11 8.99 4.08 16.42
N LEU A 12 8.56 5.13 15.70
CA LEU A 12 9.43 6.25 15.34
C LEU A 12 9.90 7.04 16.57
N LEU A 13 8.99 7.36 17.50
CA LEU A 13 9.34 8.04 18.75
C LEU A 13 10.33 7.24 19.59
N ARG A 14 10.15 5.92 19.66
CA ARG A 14 11.04 5.02 20.39
C ARG A 14 12.44 4.98 19.77
N THR A 15 12.53 4.84 18.44
CA THR A 15 13.83 4.76 17.75
C THR A 15 14.55 6.11 17.71
N ALA A 16 13.82 7.22 17.61
CA ALA A 16 14.38 8.56 17.72
C ALA A 16 14.99 8.83 19.10
N GLY A 17 14.37 8.32 20.18
CA GLY A 17 14.87 8.46 21.55
C GLY A 17 16.24 7.82 21.78
N ASN A 18 16.47 6.64 21.21
CA ASN A 18 17.72 5.89 21.35
C ASN A 18 18.87 6.46 20.50
N ASN A 19 18.57 7.10 19.37
CA ASN A 19 19.56 7.75 18.50
C ASN A 19 19.91 9.20 18.86
N THR A 20 19.41 9.71 20.00
CA THR A 20 19.69 11.11 20.38
C THR A 20 21.17 11.33 20.65
N LEU A 21 21.66 12.54 20.35
CA LEU A 21 23.03 12.98 20.67
C LEU A 21 23.38 12.75 22.15
N GLY A 22 22.39 12.85 23.04
CA GLY A 22 22.55 12.58 24.48
C GLY A 22 22.86 11.12 24.81
N PHE A 23 22.25 10.16 24.11
CA PHE A 23 22.54 8.73 24.31
C PHE A 23 23.95 8.37 23.84
N VAL A 24 24.36 8.88 22.68
CA VAL A 24 25.72 8.71 22.15
C VAL A 24 26.76 9.36 23.07
N GLU A 25 26.50 10.58 23.55
CA GLU A 25 27.40 11.28 24.48
C GLU A 25 27.53 10.52 25.82
N ALA A 26 26.44 9.96 26.33
CA ALA A 26 26.46 9.12 27.53
C ALA A 26 27.32 7.86 27.34
N ARG A 27 27.20 7.17 26.20
CA ARG A 27 28.01 5.98 25.87
C ARG A 27 29.48 6.30 25.66
N ILE A 28 29.79 7.45 25.05
CA ILE A 28 31.18 7.93 24.91
C ILE A 28 31.77 8.29 26.29
N LYS A 29 30.99 8.94 27.17
CA LYS A 29 31.41 9.21 28.55
C LYS A 29 31.63 7.91 29.32
N GLU A 30 30.75 6.92 29.17
CA GLU A 30 30.92 5.60 29.78
C GLU A 30 32.23 4.94 29.33
N ALA A 31 32.51 4.92 28.03
CA ALA A 31 33.75 4.37 27.48
C ALA A 31 35.01 5.01 28.10
N ARG A 32 34.98 6.33 28.36
CA ARG A 32 36.11 7.05 28.99
C ARG A 32 36.34 6.70 30.46
N THR A 33 35.38 6.04 31.12
CA THR A 33 35.52 5.61 32.52
C THR A 33 36.04 4.18 32.66
N LYS A 34 36.10 3.41 31.56
CA LYS A 34 36.62 2.04 31.55
C LYS A 34 38.15 2.03 31.61
N LYS A 35 38.71 0.97 32.20
CA LYS A 35 40.14 0.90 32.50
C LYS A 35 40.91 0.01 31.52
N THR A 36 40.23 -0.91 30.85
CA THR A 36 40.84 -1.83 29.90
C THR A 36 40.38 -1.55 28.47
N VAL A 37 41.24 -1.87 27.50
CA VAL A 37 40.95 -1.67 26.07
C VAL A 37 39.77 -2.56 25.64
N GLU A 38 39.64 -3.74 26.24
CA GLU A 38 38.56 -4.69 26.01
C GLU A 38 37.20 -4.12 26.42
N GLU A 39 37.11 -3.48 27.59
CA GLU A 39 35.88 -2.85 28.07
C GLU A 39 35.48 -1.66 27.21
N VAL A 40 36.46 -0.85 26.77
CA VAL A 40 36.23 0.29 25.86
C VAL A 40 35.70 -0.21 24.51
N ASN A 41 36.31 -1.24 23.94
CA ASN A 41 35.88 -1.83 22.67
C ASN A 41 34.46 -2.43 22.77
N LEU A 42 34.11 -3.05 23.89
CA LEU A 42 32.77 -3.58 24.11
C LEU A 42 31.72 -2.45 24.07
N VAL A 43 31.95 -1.35 24.79
CA VAL A 43 31.02 -0.20 24.83
C VAL A 43 30.84 0.42 23.44
N TYR A 44 31.92 0.58 22.67
CA TYR A 44 31.82 1.11 21.31
C TYR A 44 31.15 0.12 20.34
N THR A 45 31.41 -1.18 20.48
CA THR A 45 30.75 -2.21 19.66
C THR A 45 29.25 -2.24 19.92
N GLU A 46 28.83 -2.16 21.18
CA GLU A 46 27.42 -2.04 21.55
C GLU A 46 26.79 -0.75 21.00
N LEU A 47 27.49 0.38 21.09
CA LEU A 47 27.01 1.64 20.54
C LEU A 47 26.82 1.56 19.03
N VAL A 48 27.81 1.05 18.29
CA VAL A 48 27.74 0.88 16.83
C VAL A 48 26.60 -0.07 16.44
N ASN A 49 26.48 -1.21 17.11
CA ASN A 49 25.41 -2.16 16.84
C ASN A 49 24.03 -1.59 17.16
N GLY A 50 23.90 -0.79 18.22
CA GLY A 50 22.68 -0.07 18.56
C GLY A 50 22.28 0.93 17.48
N LEU A 51 23.21 1.80 17.06
CA LEU A 51 22.98 2.77 15.99
C LEU A 51 22.63 2.09 14.66
N LEU A 52 23.29 0.98 14.33
CA LEU A 52 23.00 0.21 13.13
C LEU A 52 21.59 -0.39 13.15
N LYS A 53 21.18 -0.92 14.30
CA LYS A 53 19.82 -1.44 14.51
C LYS A 53 18.78 -0.32 14.38
N ASP A 54 19.01 0.81 15.02
CA ASP A 54 18.09 1.94 14.96
C ASP A 54 17.96 2.48 13.52
N LYS A 55 19.05 2.49 12.74
CA LYS A 55 19.01 2.80 11.31
C LYS A 55 18.09 1.82 10.55
N GLN A 56 18.26 0.52 10.75
CA GLN A 56 17.43 -0.50 10.09
C GLN A 56 15.95 -0.36 10.47
N ASP A 57 15.66 -0.04 11.73
CA ASP A 57 14.30 0.21 12.20
C ASP A 57 13.70 1.46 11.56
N ILE A 58 14.47 2.56 11.42
CA ILE A 58 14.03 3.77 10.71
C ILE A 58 13.78 3.48 9.23
N GLU A 59 14.67 2.76 8.55
CA GLU A 59 14.48 2.36 7.15
C GLU A 59 13.21 1.53 6.99
N ARG A 60 12.97 0.55 7.87
CA ARG A 60 11.74 -0.25 7.88
C ARG A 60 10.50 0.62 8.04
N ILE A 61 10.50 1.55 9.01
CA ILE A 61 9.38 2.46 9.25
C ILE A 61 9.15 3.34 8.01
N ALA A 62 10.20 3.86 7.40
CA ALA A 62 10.12 4.68 6.19
C ALA A 62 9.50 3.89 5.02
N TYR A 63 9.92 2.65 4.79
CA TYR A 63 9.30 1.78 3.78
C TYR A 63 7.83 1.49 4.06
N GLN A 64 7.45 1.30 5.33
CA GLN A 64 6.04 1.10 5.69
C GLN A 64 5.21 2.36 5.49
N TYR A 65 5.75 3.55 5.79
CA TYR A 65 5.11 4.82 5.44
C TYR A 65 4.98 5.01 3.92
N GLN A 66 6.02 4.64 3.17
CA GLN A 66 6.02 4.70 1.71
C GLN A 66 4.94 3.78 1.13
N ASP A 67 4.83 2.53 1.59
CA ASP A 67 3.80 1.59 1.15
C ASP A 67 2.38 2.09 1.50
N LEU A 68 2.20 2.65 2.70
CA LEU A 68 0.93 3.31 3.07
C LEU A 68 0.61 4.52 2.18
N TYR A 69 1.61 5.22 1.67
CA TYR A 69 1.43 6.37 0.78
C TYR A 69 1.17 5.95 -0.68
N GLU A 70 1.98 5.03 -1.22
CA GLU A 70 1.85 4.49 -2.57
C GLU A 70 0.61 3.60 -2.75
N SER A 71 0.10 3.02 -1.66
CA SER A 71 -1.15 2.27 -1.71
C SER A 71 -2.39 3.15 -1.92
N VAL A 72 -2.29 4.46 -1.69
CA VAL A 72 -3.41 5.41 -1.76
C VAL A 72 -3.24 6.46 -2.88
N THR A 73 -2.02 6.67 -3.39
CA THR A 73 -1.70 7.80 -4.26
C THR A 73 -1.39 7.34 -5.69
N ILE A 74 -2.25 7.67 -6.66
CA ILE A 74 -1.97 7.46 -8.08
C ILE A 74 -1.22 8.70 -8.59
N SER A 75 -0.11 8.53 -9.32
CA SER A 75 0.64 9.63 -9.95
C SER A 75 -0.19 10.30 -11.06
N ASP A 76 0.10 11.57 -11.36
CA ASP A 76 -0.56 12.34 -12.44
C ASP A 76 -0.51 11.67 -13.81
N GLU A 77 0.57 10.95 -14.10
CA GLU A 77 0.79 10.18 -15.31
C GLU A 77 -0.01 8.87 -15.28
N ASP A 78 -0.06 8.22 -14.13
CA ASP A 78 -0.80 6.97 -13.90
C ASP A 78 -2.32 7.18 -13.95
N ILE A 79 -2.82 8.37 -13.57
CA ILE A 79 -4.24 8.72 -13.69
C ILE A 79 -4.67 8.79 -15.17
N ASP A 80 -3.82 9.31 -16.06
CA ASP A 80 -4.14 9.37 -17.49
C ASP A 80 -4.21 7.97 -18.11
N TYR A 81 -3.27 7.08 -17.74
CA TYR A 81 -3.32 5.68 -18.16
C TYR A 81 -4.53 4.94 -17.59
N LEU A 82 -4.87 5.19 -16.32
CA LEU A 82 -6.03 4.59 -15.67
C LEU A 82 -7.33 5.05 -16.35
N GLN A 83 -7.48 6.35 -16.64
CA GLN A 83 -8.64 6.88 -17.35
C GLN A 83 -8.82 6.20 -18.72
N ASN A 84 -7.75 6.08 -19.51
CA ASN A 84 -7.82 5.48 -20.83
C ASN A 84 -8.07 3.96 -20.79
N THR A 85 -7.47 3.28 -19.82
CA THR A 85 -7.68 1.83 -19.61
C THR A 85 -9.09 1.54 -19.16
N LEU A 86 -9.63 2.33 -18.22
CA LEU A 86 -11.00 2.15 -17.72
C LEU A 86 -12.04 2.45 -18.80
N LYS A 87 -11.84 3.48 -19.64
CA LYS A 87 -12.69 3.71 -20.83
C LYS A 87 -12.68 2.49 -21.74
N SER A 88 -11.50 1.97 -22.07
CA SER A 88 -11.37 0.79 -22.94
C SER A 88 -12.06 -0.45 -22.36
N ILE A 89 -11.96 -0.68 -21.04
CA ILE A 89 -12.65 -1.77 -20.37
C ILE A 89 -14.17 -1.57 -20.41
N LEU A 90 -14.64 -0.34 -20.16
CA LEU A 90 -16.07 -0.03 -20.16
C LEU A 90 -16.69 -0.19 -21.56
N ASP A 91 -15.95 0.20 -22.60
CA ASP A 91 -16.35 -0.01 -23.99
C ASP A 91 -16.45 -1.51 -24.32
N LEU A 92 -15.44 -2.30 -23.94
CA LEU A 92 -15.46 -3.76 -24.11
C LEU A 92 -16.58 -4.44 -23.30
N LEU A 93 -16.90 -3.94 -22.11
CA LEU A 93 -18.00 -4.46 -21.30
C LEU A 93 -19.37 -4.06 -21.86
N SER A 94 -19.48 -2.91 -22.51
CA SER A 94 -20.71 -2.45 -23.15
C SER A 94 -21.14 -3.40 -24.28
N ASP A 95 -20.18 -3.94 -25.04
CA ASP A 95 -20.43 -4.97 -26.05
C ASP A 95 -20.85 -6.33 -25.46
N PHE A 96 -20.58 -6.57 -24.17
CA PHE A 96 -20.91 -7.83 -23.48
C PHE A 96 -22.21 -7.78 -22.68
N ILE A 97 -22.81 -6.60 -22.47
CA ILE A 97 -24.03 -6.40 -21.69
C ILE A 97 -25.20 -6.18 -22.67
N PRO A 98 -26.14 -7.15 -22.82
CA PRO A 98 -27.24 -7.07 -23.80
C PRO A 98 -28.23 -5.90 -23.58
N GLU A 99 -28.18 -5.21 -22.43
CA GLU A 99 -29.00 -4.04 -22.09
C GLU A 99 -28.19 -2.72 -22.05
N ALA A 100 -27.01 -2.67 -22.67
CA ALA A 100 -26.13 -1.51 -22.66
C ALA A 100 -26.80 -0.21 -23.14
N GLU A 101 -27.73 -0.28 -24.10
CA GLU A 101 -28.48 0.89 -24.57
C GLU A 101 -29.36 1.55 -23.50
N LYS A 102 -29.90 0.78 -22.53
CA LYS A 102 -30.71 1.34 -21.42
C LYS A 102 -29.86 1.95 -20.29
N ASN A 103 -28.59 1.56 -20.21
CA ASN A 103 -27.66 2.00 -19.17
C ASN A 103 -26.55 2.93 -19.72
N ALA A 104 -26.66 3.34 -20.99
CA ALA A 104 -25.66 4.18 -21.65
C ALA A 104 -25.42 5.50 -20.91
N GLU A 105 -26.48 6.14 -20.40
CA GLU A 105 -26.37 7.37 -19.59
C GLU A 105 -25.61 7.15 -18.28
N SER A 106 -25.86 6.01 -17.61
CA SER A 106 -25.18 5.63 -16.36
C SER A 106 -23.70 5.32 -16.61
N ILE A 107 -23.39 4.65 -17.72
CA ILE A 107 -22.03 4.36 -18.18
C ILE A 107 -21.29 5.66 -18.50
N GLU A 108 -21.93 6.60 -19.21
CA GLU A 108 -21.35 7.90 -19.52
C GLU A 108 -21.10 8.75 -18.27
N MET A 109 -21.98 8.66 -17.27
CA MET A 109 -21.78 9.31 -15.97
C MET A 109 -20.57 8.75 -15.22
N ILE A 110 -20.36 7.43 -15.24
CA ILE A 110 -19.17 6.79 -14.69
C ILE A 110 -17.90 7.25 -15.44
N ILE A 111 -17.95 7.36 -16.77
CA ILE A 111 -16.83 7.89 -17.57
C ILE A 111 -16.50 9.34 -17.19
N LYS A 112 -17.50 10.18 -16.90
CA LYS A 112 -17.29 11.57 -16.45
C LYS A 112 -16.68 11.64 -15.04
N LEU A 113 -17.02 10.70 -14.16
CA LEU A 113 -16.41 10.57 -12.84
C LEU A 113 -14.96 10.06 -12.90
N LEU A 114 -14.60 9.37 -13.98
CA LEU A 114 -13.22 8.92 -14.26
C LEU A 114 -12.33 10.01 -14.86
N ASN A 115 -12.78 11.27 -14.94
CA ASN A 115 -11.94 12.38 -15.37
C ASN A 115 -10.81 12.66 -14.36
N LYS A 116 -9.61 12.97 -14.86
CA LYS A 116 -8.40 13.30 -14.09
C LYS A 116 -8.66 14.24 -12.91
N ASP A 117 -9.38 15.33 -13.13
CA ASP A 117 -9.64 16.33 -12.08
C ASP A 117 -10.57 15.80 -10.98
N THR A 118 -11.56 14.98 -11.34
CA THR A 118 -12.47 14.31 -10.39
C THR A 118 -11.71 13.27 -9.58
N LEU A 119 -10.85 12.48 -10.23
CA LEU A 119 -10.05 11.48 -9.54
C LEU A 119 -9.02 12.13 -8.60
N LYS A 120 -8.38 13.21 -9.01
CA LYS A 120 -7.47 13.96 -8.13
C LYS A 120 -8.18 14.54 -6.91
N THR A 121 -9.34 15.16 -7.11
CA THR A 121 -10.10 15.75 -6.00
C THR A 121 -10.62 14.68 -5.04
N MET A 122 -11.11 13.55 -5.55
CA MET A 122 -11.48 12.40 -4.72
C MET A 122 -10.27 11.83 -3.95
N GLN A 123 -9.09 11.76 -4.57
CA GLN A 123 -7.85 11.32 -3.88
C GLN A 123 -7.48 12.25 -2.73
N LEU A 124 -7.57 13.57 -2.94
CA LEU A 124 -7.33 14.58 -1.90
C LEU A 124 -8.34 14.49 -0.76
N LEU A 125 -9.55 14.01 -1.04
CA LEU A 125 -10.57 13.74 -0.04
C LEU A 125 -10.40 12.37 0.65
N GLY A 126 -9.34 11.62 0.33
CA GLY A 126 -9.01 10.34 0.95
C GLY A 126 -9.67 9.12 0.29
N PHE A 127 -10.13 9.23 -0.95
CA PHE A 127 -10.73 8.12 -1.69
C PHE A 127 -9.69 7.07 -2.09
N ASN A 128 -9.92 5.80 -1.73
CA ASN A 128 -9.02 4.69 -2.06
C ASN A 128 -9.46 3.96 -3.33
N TYR A 129 -8.76 4.20 -4.43
CA TYR A 129 -9.07 3.63 -5.75
C TYR A 129 -8.89 2.12 -5.86
N LYS A 130 -7.92 1.54 -5.14
CA LYS A 130 -7.67 0.10 -5.16
C LYS A 130 -8.88 -0.64 -4.60
N GLU A 131 -9.44 -0.15 -3.49
CA GLU A 131 -10.63 -0.73 -2.86
C GLU A 131 -11.92 -0.42 -3.62
N ALA A 132 -12.12 0.84 -4.02
CA ALA A 132 -13.40 1.29 -4.57
C ALA A 132 -13.61 0.93 -6.05
N ILE A 133 -12.53 0.79 -6.84
CA ILE A 133 -12.60 0.52 -8.29
C ILE A 133 -11.84 -0.76 -8.64
N GLY A 134 -10.61 -0.90 -8.17
CA GLY A 134 -9.73 -2.04 -8.52
C GLY A 134 -10.30 -3.41 -8.12
N ARG A 135 -10.68 -3.58 -6.85
CA ARG A 135 -11.25 -4.84 -6.34
C ARG A 135 -12.58 -5.21 -7.02
N PRO A 136 -13.59 -4.31 -7.13
CA PRO A 136 -14.82 -4.63 -7.86
C PRO A 136 -14.59 -5.06 -9.31
N LEU A 137 -13.72 -4.36 -10.04
CA LEU A 137 -13.39 -4.74 -11.43
C LEU A 137 -12.70 -6.10 -11.51
N THR A 138 -11.76 -6.38 -10.60
CA THR A 138 -11.08 -7.67 -10.52
C THR A 138 -12.09 -8.81 -10.30
N ASN A 139 -13.02 -8.61 -9.37
CA ASN A 139 -14.07 -9.60 -9.08
C ASN A 139 -15.05 -9.78 -10.25
N LEU A 140 -15.42 -8.68 -10.92
CA LEU A 140 -16.29 -8.72 -12.10
C LEU A 140 -15.64 -9.53 -13.22
N VAL A 141 -14.39 -9.25 -13.56
CA VAL A 141 -13.63 -9.97 -14.59
C VAL A 141 -13.46 -11.44 -14.21
N ALA A 142 -13.11 -11.73 -12.95
CA ALA A 142 -13.01 -13.10 -12.45
C ALA A 142 -14.33 -13.86 -12.62
N SER A 143 -15.45 -13.29 -12.20
CA SER A 143 -16.77 -13.92 -12.34
C SER A 143 -17.19 -14.11 -13.80
N MET A 144 -16.84 -13.17 -14.69
CA MET A 144 -17.11 -13.28 -16.13
C MET A 144 -16.31 -14.42 -16.76
N ILE A 145 -15.02 -14.55 -16.41
CA ILE A 145 -14.17 -15.66 -16.86
C ILE A 145 -14.71 -16.99 -16.35
N GLU A 146 -15.05 -17.08 -15.06
CA GLU A 146 -15.62 -18.30 -14.46
C GLU A 146 -16.94 -18.71 -15.12
N SER A 147 -17.81 -17.75 -15.45
CA SER A 147 -19.07 -18.00 -16.14
C SER A 147 -18.91 -18.56 -17.55
N LYS A 148 -17.77 -18.27 -18.20
CA LYS A 148 -17.43 -18.70 -19.57
C LYS A 148 -16.49 -19.91 -19.61
N MET A 149 -15.92 -20.32 -18.48
CA MET A 149 -15.17 -21.58 -18.38
C MET A 149 -16.14 -22.77 -18.46
N PRO A 150 -15.81 -23.83 -19.20
CA PRO A 150 -16.64 -25.03 -19.25
C PRO A 150 -16.74 -25.64 -17.85
N GLN A 151 -17.96 -25.74 -17.31
CA GLN A 151 -18.21 -26.33 -16.00
C GLN A 151 -17.57 -27.72 -15.93
N LYS A 152 -16.71 -27.96 -14.93
CA LYS A 152 -16.29 -29.32 -14.56
C LYS A 152 -17.56 -30.15 -14.32
N ILE A 153 -17.76 -31.15 -15.17
CA ILE A 153 -18.85 -32.13 -15.11
C ILE A 153 -18.89 -32.68 -13.68
N LYS A 154 -19.93 -32.32 -12.91
CA LYS A 154 -20.24 -33.01 -11.65
C LYS A 154 -20.59 -34.45 -12.01
N SER A 155 -19.66 -35.38 -11.79
CA SER A 155 -19.91 -36.81 -11.89
C SER A 155 -21.02 -37.18 -10.90
N LYS A 156 -22.24 -37.39 -11.40
CA LYS A 156 -23.32 -38.03 -10.63
C LYS A 156 -22.85 -39.44 -10.28
N SER A 157 -22.50 -39.68 -9.01
CA SER A 157 -22.38 -41.04 -8.51
C SER A 157 -23.79 -41.66 -8.52
N LYS A 158 -24.02 -42.57 -9.47
CA LYS A 158 -25.15 -43.51 -9.39
C LYS A 158 -24.87 -44.42 -8.20
N LYS A 159 -25.60 -44.26 -7.09
CA LYS A 159 -25.79 -45.33 -6.12
C LYS A 159 -26.70 -46.38 -6.76
N LYS A 160 -26.14 -47.56 -6.99
CA LYS A 160 -26.87 -48.82 -7.16
C LYS A 160 -27.25 -49.36 -5.78
#